data_AF-A0A4Y2KME3-F1
#
_entry.id   AF-A0A4Y2KME3-F1
#
_cell.length_a   1.000
_cell.length_b   1.000
_cell.length_c   1.000
_cell.angle_alpha   90.00
_cell.angle_beta   90.00
_cell.angle_gamma   90.00
#
_symmetry.space_group_name_H-M   'P 1'
#
loop_
_entity.id
_entity.type
_entity.pdbx_description
1 polymer ?
#
loop_
_entity_poly.entity_id
_entity_poly.type
_entity_poly.pdbx_seq_one_letter_code
_entity_poly.pdbx_strand_id
1 'polypeptide(L)'
;MVSRLNYATKVFTPHGKNFQNEIVRNNYMPFDSRNGEDIETEIQKFTTDHKTALDNTGKWNYKTGENFSDEIRDQTQIRNRLNKVSQLTKDPRDENLYNRAHSHLRKLHQHANDRRKAEKIASLNPDDGSVWKQARWCTGDKLHMPPSLQAQK
;
A
#
# COMPACT_ATOMS: atom_id res chain seq x y z
N MET A 1 13.26 26.04 -9.04
CA MET A 1 13.05 24.65 -8.57
C MET A 1 11.75 24.62 -7.79
N VAL A 2 10.74 23.89 -8.25
CA VAL A 2 9.43 23.81 -7.57
C VAL A 2 9.46 22.60 -6.66
N SER A 3 9.62 22.83 -5.36
CA SER A 3 9.50 21.82 -4.31
C SER A 3 8.07 21.31 -4.29
N ARG A 4 7.82 20.10 -4.82
CA ARG A 4 6.50 19.47 -4.76
C ARG A 4 6.33 18.77 -3.42
N LEU A 5 5.40 19.28 -2.61
CA LEU A 5 4.93 18.66 -1.38
C LEU A 5 4.46 17.22 -1.66
N ASN A 6 5.09 16.26 -0.99
CA ASN A 6 4.60 14.89 -0.89
C ASN A 6 3.33 14.88 -0.04
N TYR A 7 2.16 15.08 -0.66
CA TYR A 7 0.90 14.88 0.05
C TYR A 7 0.73 13.39 0.29
N ALA A 8 1.00 12.94 1.51
CA ALA A 8 0.60 11.60 1.97
C ALA A 8 -0.92 11.49 1.77
N THR A 9 -1.32 10.85 0.68
CA THR A 9 -2.73 10.78 0.31
C THR A 9 -3.34 9.66 1.13
N LYS A 10 -4.14 10.03 2.12
CA LYS A 10 -4.89 9.07 2.94
C LYS A 10 -5.98 8.47 2.05
N VAL A 11 -5.91 7.17 1.78
CA VAL A 11 -6.90 6.48 0.94
C VAL A 11 -7.70 5.52 1.81
N PHE A 12 -9.01 5.66 1.75
CA PHE A 12 -9.92 4.75 2.41
C PHE A 12 -9.96 3.42 1.65
N THR A 13 -9.69 2.33 2.35
CA THR A 13 -9.77 0.97 1.81
C THR A 13 -10.90 0.24 2.53
N PRO A 14 -12.04 0.00 1.87
CA PRO A 14 -13.15 -0.71 2.48
C PRO A 14 -12.82 -2.19 2.65
N HIS A 15 -13.29 -2.80 3.75
CA HIS A 15 -13.17 -4.24 3.98
C HIS A 15 -14.50 -4.94 3.67
N GLY A 16 -14.71 -5.26 2.38
CA GLY A 16 -16.01 -5.71 1.86
C GLY A 16 -16.67 -6.87 2.61
N LYS A 17 -15.90 -7.88 3.05
CA LYS A 17 -16.46 -9.02 3.79
C LYS A 17 -16.95 -8.67 5.20
N ASN A 18 -16.32 -7.69 5.85
CA ASN A 18 -16.74 -7.26 7.19
C ASN A 18 -17.94 -6.34 7.08
N PHE A 19 -17.94 -5.45 6.07
CA PHE A 19 -19.08 -4.62 5.71
C PHE A 19 -20.35 -5.45 5.46
N GLN A 20 -20.23 -6.51 4.64
CA GLN A 20 -21.34 -7.45 4.40
C GLN A 20 -21.83 -8.09 5.70
N ASN A 21 -20.93 -8.54 6.57
CA ASN A 21 -21.31 -9.13 7.85
C ASN A 21 -21.99 -8.13 8.79
N GLU A 22 -21.60 -6.85 8.77
CA GLU A 22 -22.21 -5.80 9.58
C GLU A 22 -23.62 -5.45 9.08
N ILE A 23 -23.82 -5.41 7.76
CA ILE A 23 -25.15 -5.22 7.16
C ILE A 23 -26.06 -6.42 7.42
N VAL A 24 -25.57 -7.64 7.23
CA VAL A 24 -26.37 -8.87 7.41
C VAL A 24 -26.73 -9.11 8.88
N ARG A 25 -25.92 -8.62 9.83
CA ARG A 25 -26.23 -8.62 11.26
C ARG A 25 -27.34 -7.62 11.62
N ASN A 26 -27.59 -6.61 10.79
CA ASN A 26 -28.67 -5.67 11.01
C ASN A 26 -29.98 -6.40 10.69
N ASN A 27 -30.70 -6.78 11.75
CA ASN A 27 -31.91 -7.61 11.69
C ASN A 27 -32.89 -7.06 10.66
N TYR A 28 -33.28 -7.92 9.72
CA TYR A 28 -34.32 -7.61 8.73
C TYR A 28 -35.63 -7.36 9.48
N MET A 29 -35.95 -6.08 9.70
CA MET A 29 -37.23 -5.67 10.25
C MET A 29 -38.20 -5.46 9.09
N PRO A 30 -39.41 -6.05 9.14
CA PRO A 30 -40.44 -5.72 8.17
C PRO A 30 -40.76 -4.22 8.26
N PHE A 31 -40.53 -3.49 7.17
CA PHE A 31 -40.92 -2.09 7.04
C PHE A 31 -42.37 -2.01 6.53
N ASP A 32 -43.22 -1.30 7.25
CA ASP A 32 -44.63 -1.08 6.91
C ASP A 32 -44.87 0.42 6.79
N SER A 33 -44.88 0.93 5.55
CA SER A 33 -45.03 2.35 5.27
C SER A 33 -46.50 2.79 5.37
N ARG A 34 -46.79 3.85 6.11
CA ARG A 34 -48.13 4.42 6.22
C ARG A 34 -48.29 5.70 5.40
N ASN A 35 -47.18 6.40 5.12
CA ASN A 35 -47.15 7.59 4.28
C ASN A 35 -45.76 7.79 3.60
N GLY A 36 -45.62 8.87 2.81
CA GLY A 36 -44.36 9.19 2.12
C GLY A 36 -43.22 9.62 3.05
N GLU A 37 -43.54 10.20 4.21
CA GLU A 37 -42.56 10.64 5.21
C GLU A 37 -41.88 9.44 5.91
N ASP A 38 -42.63 8.37 6.13
CA ASP A 38 -42.10 7.09 6.64
C ASP A 38 -41.08 6.49 5.66
N ILE A 39 -41.36 6.57 4.35
CA ILE A 39 -40.48 6.07 3.30
C ILE A 39 -39.17 6.85 3.28
N GLU A 40 -39.25 8.18 3.34
CA GLU A 40 -38.09 9.06 3.30
C GLU A 40 -37.20 8.88 4.55
N THR A 41 -37.83 8.69 5.71
CA THR A 41 -37.15 8.38 6.97
C THR A 41 -36.40 7.04 6.89
N GLU A 42 -37.02 6.00 6.34
CA GLU A 42 -36.36 4.69 6.20
C GLU A 42 -35.22 4.72 5.18
N ILE A 43 -35.36 5.47 4.08
CA ILE A 43 -34.26 5.70 3.12
C ILE A 43 -33.08 6.40 3.80
N GLN A 44 -33.35 7.39 4.64
CA GLN A 44 -32.31 8.14 5.34
C GLN A 44 -31.61 7.28 6.39
N LYS A 45 -32.36 6.46 7.12
CA LYS A 45 -31.84 5.47 8.06
C LYS A 45 -30.98 4.41 7.34
N PHE A 46 -31.49 3.80 6.28
CA PHE A 46 -30.75 2.86 5.43
C PHE A 46 -29.42 3.46 4.96
N THR A 47 -29.46 4.70 4.46
CA THR A 47 -28.27 5.42 3.99
C THR A 47 -27.26 5.67 5.11
N THR A 48 -27.74 6.02 6.29
CA THR A 48 -26.90 6.31 7.47
C THR A 48 -26.25 5.04 8.00
N ASP A 49 -27.01 3.95 8.10
CA ASP A 49 -26.52 2.64 8.54
C ASP A 49 -25.41 2.12 7.61
N HIS A 50 -25.60 2.26 6.29
CA HIS A 50 -24.62 1.82 5.30
C HIS A 50 -23.34 2.68 5.35
N LYS A 51 -23.45 3.99 5.55
CA LYS A 51 -22.27 4.86 5.74
C LYS A 51 -21.52 4.48 7.02
N THR A 52 -22.24 4.26 8.11
CA THR A 52 -21.66 3.89 9.41
C THR A 52 -20.94 2.54 9.35
N ALA A 53 -21.57 1.52 8.76
CA ALA A 53 -20.95 0.21 8.56
C ALA A 53 -19.71 0.28 7.66
N LEU A 54 -19.73 1.14 6.63
CA LEU A 54 -18.57 1.36 5.78
C LEU A 54 -17.41 1.94 6.59
N ASP A 55 -17.66 3.01 7.34
CA ASP A 55 -16.65 3.70 8.16
C ASP A 55 -16.09 2.80 9.27
N ASN A 56 -16.92 1.97 9.89
CA ASN A 56 -16.52 1.01 10.94
C ASN A 56 -15.63 -0.12 10.41
N THR A 57 -15.89 -0.59 9.19
CA THR A 57 -15.20 -1.75 8.62
C THR A 57 -14.00 -1.39 7.77
N GLY A 58 -14.00 -0.20 7.18
CA GLY A 58 -12.90 0.27 6.36
C GLY A 58 -11.72 0.74 7.19
N LYS A 59 -10.55 0.79 6.54
CA LYS A 59 -9.35 1.39 7.13
C LYS A 59 -8.83 2.48 6.23
N TRP A 60 -8.44 3.58 6.87
CA TRP A 60 -7.67 4.61 6.21
C TRP A 60 -6.20 4.19 6.15
N ASN A 61 -5.72 3.96 4.94
CA ASN A 61 -4.33 3.64 4.70
C ASN A 61 -3.62 4.89 4.20
N TYR A 62 -2.46 5.19 4.78
CA TYR A 62 -1.54 6.12 4.16
C TYR A 62 -0.99 5.41 2.93
N LYS A 63 -1.32 5.92 1.73
CA LYS A 63 -0.49 5.60 0.59
C LYS A 63 0.83 6.32 0.85
N THR A 64 1.81 5.58 1.35
CA THR A 64 3.20 5.92 1.07
C THR A 64 3.27 5.86 -0.44
N GLY A 65 3.13 7.01 -1.11
CA GLY A 65 3.42 7.09 -2.52
C GLY A 65 4.79 6.45 -2.66
N GLU A 66 4.89 5.36 -3.41
CA GLU A 66 6.20 4.92 -3.86
C GLU A 66 6.72 6.09 -4.66
N ASN A 67 7.50 6.94 -4.01
CA ASN A 67 8.31 7.95 -4.63
C ASN A 67 9.41 7.17 -5.36
N PHE A 68 9.01 6.55 -6.47
CA PHE A 68 9.94 6.23 -7.52
C PHE A 68 10.66 7.54 -7.83
N SER A 69 11.99 7.49 -7.82
CA SER A 69 12.80 8.59 -8.35
C SER A 69 12.22 9.01 -9.69
N ASP A 70 12.23 10.30 -10.01
CA ASP A 70 11.80 10.79 -11.33
C ASP A 70 12.46 9.98 -12.46
N GLU A 71 13.70 9.54 -12.24
CA GLU A 71 14.44 8.61 -13.10
C GLU A 71 13.71 7.27 -13.36
N ILE A 72 13.19 6.58 -12.35
CA ILE A 72 12.46 5.31 -12.55
C ILE A 72 11.18 5.55 -13.36
N ARG A 73 10.50 6.67 -13.12
CA ARG A 73 9.29 7.03 -13.86
C ARG A 73 9.61 7.29 -15.33
N ASP A 74 10.64 8.10 -15.60
CA ASP A 74 11.05 8.47 -16.95
C ASP A 74 11.54 7.23 -17.72
N GLN A 75 12.33 6.36 -17.08
CA GLN A 75 12.77 5.10 -17.68
C GLN A 75 11.62 4.12 -17.92
N THR A 76 10.59 4.12 -17.06
CA THR A 76 9.36 3.33 -17.29
C THR A 76 8.65 3.80 -18.55
N GLN A 77 8.54 5.12 -18.76
CA GLN A 77 7.93 5.67 -19.96
C GLN A 77 8.73 5.30 -21.22
N ILE A 78 10.06 5.42 -21.19
CA ILE A 78 10.95 5.02 -22.28
C ILE A 78 10.77 3.54 -22.61
N ARG A 79 10.83 2.67 -21.61
CA ARG A 79 10.63 1.21 -21.76
C ARG A 79 9.28 0.90 -22.40
N ASN A 80 8.21 1.56 -21.97
CA ASN A 80 6.87 1.34 -22.52
C ASN A 80 6.74 1.80 -23.97
N ARG A 81 7.38 2.92 -24.35
CA ARG A 81 7.43 3.39 -25.74
C ARG A 81 8.19 2.38 -26.62
N LEU A 82 9.36 1.92 -26.17
CA LEU A 82 10.16 0.93 -26.89
C LEU A 82 9.45 -0.42 -27.02
N ASN A 83 8.71 -0.85 -26.00
CA ASN A 83 7.89 -2.06 -26.08
C ASN A 83 6.85 -1.95 -27.20
N LYS A 84 6.16 -0.80 -27.30
CA LYS A 84 5.20 -0.58 -28.39
C LYS A 84 5.86 -0.64 -29.76
N VAL A 85 7.00 0.01 -29.93
CA VAL A 85 7.75 -0.01 -31.20
C VAL A 85 8.18 -1.44 -31.55
N SER A 86 8.85 -2.14 -30.63
CA SER A 86 9.32 -3.52 -30.85
C SER A 86 8.19 -4.48 -31.21
N GLN A 87 7.02 -4.37 -30.57
CA GLN A 87 5.86 -5.21 -30.89
C GLN A 87 5.26 -4.90 -32.27
N LEU A 88 5.31 -3.64 -32.70
CA LEU A 88 4.80 -3.20 -34.01
C LEU A 88 5.75 -3.57 -35.14
N THR A 89 7.04 -3.27 -35.00
CA THR A 89 8.03 -3.45 -36.06
C THR A 89 8.52 -4.89 -36.16
N LYS A 90 8.58 -5.60 -35.02
CA LYS A 90 9.22 -6.91 -34.88
C LYS A 90 10.66 -6.93 -35.41
N ASP A 91 11.32 -5.78 -35.49
CA ASP A 91 12.74 -5.68 -35.85
C ASP A 91 13.58 -6.08 -34.62
N PRO A 92 14.53 -7.03 -34.76
CA PRO A 92 15.43 -7.41 -33.68
C PRO A 92 16.20 -6.23 -33.05
N ARG A 93 16.43 -5.15 -33.79
CA ARG A 93 17.07 -3.94 -33.27
C ARG A 93 16.19 -3.22 -32.26
N ASP A 94 14.89 -3.12 -32.52
CA ASP A 94 13.93 -2.49 -31.60
C ASP A 94 13.71 -3.34 -30.35
N GLU A 95 13.69 -4.67 -30.51
CA GLU A 95 13.65 -5.61 -29.40
C GLU A 95 14.89 -5.47 -28.50
N ASN A 96 16.08 -5.32 -29.09
CA ASN A 96 17.31 -5.07 -28.34
C ASN A 96 17.27 -3.75 -27.56
N LEU A 97 16.72 -2.67 -28.15
CA LEU A 97 16.52 -1.40 -27.47
C LEU A 97 15.57 -1.54 -26.27
N TYR A 98 14.44 -2.24 -26.46
CA TYR A 98 13.51 -2.57 -25.39
C TYR A 98 14.18 -3.36 -24.26
N ASN A 99 14.90 -4.44 -24.59
CA ASN A 99 15.58 -5.28 -23.63
C ASN A 99 16.63 -4.51 -22.82
N ARG A 100 17.36 -3.59 -23.47
CA ARG A 100 18.32 -2.70 -22.80
C ARG A 100 17.62 -1.76 -21.81
N ALA A 101 16.52 -1.12 -22.23
CA ALA A 101 15.74 -0.25 -21.35
C ALA A 101 15.11 -1.01 -20.18
N HIS A 102 14.61 -2.23 -20.43
CA HIS A 102 14.05 -3.09 -19.40
C HIS A 102 15.10 -3.53 -18.37
N SER A 103 16.28 -3.94 -18.83
CA SER A 103 17.41 -4.28 -17.95
C SER A 103 17.86 -3.09 -17.11
N HIS A 104 17.93 -1.89 -17.69
CA HIS A 104 18.26 -0.67 -16.97
C HIS A 104 17.22 -0.35 -15.88
N LEU A 105 15.93 -0.40 -16.21
CA LEU A 105 14.85 -0.19 -15.25
C LEU A 105 14.91 -1.19 -14.09
N ARG A 106 15.20 -2.46 -14.37
CA ARG A 106 15.40 -3.49 -13.33
C ARG A 106 16.55 -3.13 -12.38
N LYS A 107 17.67 -2.63 -12.90
CA LYS A 107 18.81 -2.18 -12.09
C LYS A 107 18.44 -0.99 -11.20
N LEU A 108 17.66 -0.04 -11.71
CA LEU A 108 17.20 1.10 -10.90
C LEU A 108 16.32 0.67 -9.73
N HIS A 109 15.38 -0.26 -9.95
CA HIS A 109 14.59 -0.84 -8.86
C HIS A 109 15.46 -1.57 -7.84
N GLN A 110 16.46 -2.33 -8.31
CA GLN A 110 17.39 -3.02 -7.43
C GLN A 110 18.15 -2.01 -6.55
N HIS A 111 18.75 -0.99 -7.16
CA HIS A 111 19.49 0.05 -6.45
C HIS A 111 18.61 0.80 -5.44
N ALA A 112 17.38 1.16 -5.80
CA ALA A 112 16.43 1.79 -4.89
C ALA A 112 16.09 0.89 -3.70
N ASN A 113 15.89 -0.41 -3.94
CA ASN A 113 15.62 -1.38 -2.88
C ASN A 113 16.84 -1.60 -1.97
N ASP A 114 18.03 -1.66 -2.54
CA ASP A 114 19.27 -1.82 -1.77
C ASP A 114 19.53 -0.59 -0.91
N ARG A 115 19.28 0.61 -1.44
CA ARG A 115 19.33 1.86 -0.66
C ARG A 115 18.34 1.83 0.51
N ARG A 116 17.08 1.45 0.27
CA ARG A 116 16.07 1.31 1.34
C ARG A 116 16.48 0.31 2.41
N LYS A 117 17.07 -0.82 2.00
CA LYS A 117 17.60 -1.82 2.96
C LYS A 117 18.76 -1.26 3.76
N ALA A 118 19.68 -0.53 3.12
CA ALA A 118 20.82 0.09 3.79
C ALA A 118 20.36 1.16 4.79
N GLU A 119 19.43 2.05 4.41
CA GLU A 119 18.81 3.04 5.30
C GLU A 119 18.10 2.36 6.48
N LYS A 120 17.38 1.27 6.20
CA LYS A 120 16.72 0.48 7.25
C LYS A 120 17.72 -0.14 8.21
N ILE A 121 18.87 -0.64 7.74
CA ILE A 121 19.93 -1.20 8.59
C ILE A 121 20.61 -0.10 9.41
N ALA A 122 20.93 1.05 8.77
CA ALA A 122 21.59 2.17 9.42
C ALA A 122 20.74 2.84 10.50
N SER A 123 19.41 2.74 10.41
CA SER A 123 18.47 3.23 11.42
C SER A 123 18.21 2.27 12.57
N LEU A 124 18.76 1.04 12.54
CA LEU A 124 18.62 0.12 13.66
C LEU A 124 19.50 0.55 14.83
N ASN A 125 18.93 0.52 16.02
CA ASN A 125 19.60 0.82 17.27
C ASN A 125 19.68 -0.47 18.13
N PRO A 126 20.86 -0.79 18.71
CA PRO A 126 20.97 -1.91 19.63
C PRO A 126 20.17 -1.75 20.93
N ASP A 127 19.94 -0.52 21.40
CA ASP A 127 19.37 -0.24 22.73
C ASP A 127 17.83 -0.29 22.76
N ASP A 128 17.16 -0.06 21.64
CA ASP A 128 15.69 -0.01 21.53
C ASP A 128 15.06 -1.36 21.09
N GLY A 129 15.89 -2.38 20.89
CA GLY A 129 15.49 -3.71 20.43
C GLY A 129 15.10 -3.80 18.95
N SER A 130 15.29 -2.74 18.16
CA SER A 130 14.99 -2.73 16.72
C SER A 130 15.86 -3.71 15.93
N VAL A 131 17.14 -3.84 16.28
CA VAL A 131 18.07 -4.84 15.72
C VAL A 131 17.50 -6.26 15.87
N TRP A 132 16.99 -6.60 17.06
CA TRP A 132 16.44 -7.92 17.35
C TRP A 132 15.14 -8.20 16.59
N LYS A 133 14.25 -7.21 16.48
CA LYS A 133 13.05 -7.33 15.63
C LYS A 133 13.43 -7.62 14.18
N GLN A 134 14.41 -6.88 13.64
CA GLN A 134 14.87 -7.10 12.28
C GLN A 134 15.53 -8.48 12.10
N ALA A 135 16.36 -8.92 13.07
CA ALA A 135 16.98 -10.24 13.05
C ALA A 135 15.95 -11.37 13.04
N ARG A 136 14.89 -11.25 13.86
CA ARG A 136 13.78 -12.22 13.90
C ARG A 136 13.05 -12.31 12.56
N TRP A 137 12.76 -11.17 11.93
CA TRP A 137 12.14 -11.14 10.59
C TRP A 137 13.00 -11.85 9.53
N CYS A 138 14.34 -11.75 9.61
CA CYS A 138 15.24 -12.40 8.67
C CYS A 138 15.41 -13.92 8.91
N THR A 139 15.30 -14.39 10.16
CA THR A 139 15.56 -15.80 10.54
C THR A 139 14.30 -16.67 10.63
N GLY A 140 13.10 -16.08 10.53
CA GLY A 140 11.85 -16.83 10.42
C GLY A 140 11.31 -17.40 11.74
N ASP A 141 12.14 -17.65 12.76
CA ASP A 141 11.78 -17.73 14.19
C ASP A 141 12.98 -18.20 15.07
N LYS A 142 12.91 -17.85 16.38
CA LYS A 142 13.66 -18.40 17.55
C LYS A 142 14.92 -17.73 18.11
N LEU A 143 15.29 -16.50 17.73
CA LEU A 143 16.29 -15.77 18.53
C LEU A 143 15.61 -15.05 19.71
N HIS A 144 15.79 -15.60 20.92
CA HIS A 144 15.43 -14.91 22.16
C HIS A 144 16.37 -13.73 22.38
N MET A 145 15.80 -12.56 22.71
CA MET A 145 16.58 -11.37 23.06
C MET A 145 17.41 -11.69 24.31
N PRO A 146 18.73 -11.42 24.32
CA PRO A 146 19.53 -11.59 25.51
C PRO A 146 19.04 -10.64 26.62
N PRO A 147 19.11 -11.06 27.89
CA PRO A 147 18.70 -10.20 29.00
C PRO A 147 19.48 -8.88 28.95
N SER A 148 18.78 -7.75 28.99
CA SER A 148 19.42 -6.43 29.03
C SER A 148 20.22 -6.28 30.32
N LEU A 149 21.45 -5.76 30.22
CA LEU A 149 22.40 -5.54 31.32
C LEU A 149 21.94 -4.48 32.35
N GLN A 150 20.66 -4.11 32.39
CA GLN A 150 20.12 -3.13 33.34
C GLN A 150 19.60 -3.73 34.65
N ALA A 151 19.71 -5.06 34.83
CA ALA A 151 19.26 -5.75 36.05
C ALA A 151 20.42 -6.25 36.93
N GLN A 152 21.48 -5.46 37.08
CA GLN A 152 22.45 -5.61 38.16
C GLN A 152 22.53 -4.32 38.96
N LYS A 153 21.63 -4.19 39.93
CA LYS A 153 21.74 -3.29 41.08
C LYS A 153 21.62 -4.13 42.33
#